data_AF-A0A7M4D943-F1
#
_entry.id   AF-A0A7M4D943-F1
#
_cell.length_a   1.000
_cell.length_b   1.000
_cell.length_c   1.000
_cell.angle_alpha   90.00
_cell.angle_beta   90.00
_cell.angle_gamma   90.00
#
_symmetry.space_group_name_H-M   'P 1'
#
loop_
_entity.id
_entity.type
_entity.pdbx_description
1 polymer ?
#
loop_
_entity_poly.entity_id
_entity_poly.type
_entity_poly.pdbx_seq_one_letter_code
_entity_poly.pdbx_strand_id
1 'polypeptide(L)'
;MKRITLFFLCIAAAALFSTSCSEEETHPSFDESLIIGKWKSGTLFERYDSDKSGATWDTADDVKESEAQKFTWTITKDQLEQIHITEINGTTKIPKVYTITNLTASSLEYEDAYGKTKSFSKQ
;
A
#
# COMPACT_ATOMS: atom_id res chain seq x y z
N MET A 1 -31.43 32.40 -43.76
CA MET A 1 -31.42 31.63 -42.49
C MET A 1 -30.94 30.18 -42.70
N LYS A 2 -29.71 29.97 -43.20
CA LYS A 2 -29.09 28.63 -43.36
C LYS A 2 -27.61 28.58 -42.96
N ARG A 3 -27.02 29.73 -42.56
CA ARG A 3 -25.60 29.86 -42.19
C ARG A 3 -25.35 30.02 -40.68
N ILE A 4 -26.39 30.32 -39.90
CA ILE A 4 -26.28 30.51 -38.44
C ILE A 4 -26.48 29.19 -37.68
N THR A 5 -27.23 28.24 -38.26
CA THR A 5 -27.49 26.92 -37.67
C THR A 5 -26.25 26.02 -37.62
N LEU A 6 -25.23 26.30 -38.46
CA LEU A 6 -23.99 25.50 -38.50
C LEU A 6 -23.03 25.86 -37.35
N PHE A 7 -23.09 27.07 -36.81
CA PHE A 7 -22.22 27.50 -35.71
C PHE A 7 -22.63 26.92 -34.35
N PHE A 8 -23.93 26.68 -34.13
CA PHE A 8 -24.42 26.07 -32.89
C PHE A 8 -24.16 24.55 -32.80
N LEU A 9 -23.93 23.88 -33.93
CA LEU A 9 -23.60 22.45 -33.95
C LEU A 9 -22.14 22.19 -33.54
N CYS A 10 -21.22 23.11 -33.87
CA CYS A 10 -19.80 22.97 -33.54
C CYS A 10 -19.50 23.22 -32.05
N ILE A 11 -20.28 24.07 -31.37
CA ILE A 11 -20.07 24.40 -29.95
C ILE A 11 -20.58 23.28 -29.03
N ALA A 12 -21.62 22.55 -29.45
CA ALA A 12 -22.14 21.40 -28.70
C ALA A 12 -21.20 20.18 -28.73
N ALA A 13 -20.35 20.05 -29.76
CA ALA A 13 -19.40 18.93 -29.89
C ALA A 13 -18.14 19.08 -29.02
N ALA A 14 -17.79 20.31 -28.61
CA ALA A 14 -16.61 20.58 -27.78
C ALA A 14 -16.85 20.33 -26.28
N ALA A 15 -18.11 20.28 -25.84
CA ALA A 15 -18.48 20.02 -24.44
C ALA A 15 -18.48 18.52 -24.05
N LEU A 16 -18.26 17.62 -25.02
CA LEU A 16 -18.28 16.16 -24.78
C LEU A 16 -16.90 15.57 -24.43
N PHE A 17 -15.83 16.39 -24.39
CA PHE A 17 -14.48 15.92 -24.05
C PHE A 17 -14.03 16.30 -22.63
N SER A 18 -14.90 16.89 -21.81
CA SER A 18 -14.55 17.29 -20.43
C SER A 18 -14.78 16.20 -19.37
N THR A 19 -15.14 14.97 -19.73
CA THR A 19 -14.98 13.82 -18.82
C THR A 19 -13.57 13.28 -18.91
N SER A 20 -12.58 14.12 -18.58
CA SER A 20 -11.31 13.61 -18.08
C SER A 20 -11.64 13.03 -16.71
N CYS A 21 -12.14 11.79 -16.68
CA CYS A 21 -12.04 10.94 -15.49
C CYS A 21 -10.56 10.88 -15.17
N SER A 22 -10.10 11.76 -14.29
CA SER A 22 -8.82 11.66 -13.64
C SER A 22 -8.70 10.25 -13.08
N GLU A 23 -7.63 9.53 -13.43
CA GLU A 23 -7.29 8.17 -13.00
C GLU A 23 -7.07 8.05 -11.46
N GLU A 24 -7.57 9.00 -10.67
CA GLU A 24 -7.42 9.03 -9.21
C GLU A 24 -8.25 7.95 -8.49
N GLU A 25 -9.19 7.30 -9.18
CA GLU A 25 -10.15 6.32 -8.62
C GLU A 25 -9.79 4.85 -8.91
N THR A 26 -8.61 4.56 -9.48
CA THR A 26 -8.32 3.21 -10.00
C THR A 26 -7.63 2.25 -9.01
N HIS A 27 -7.21 2.74 -7.84
CA HIS A 27 -6.53 1.93 -6.83
C HIS A 27 -7.48 1.50 -5.71
N PRO A 28 -7.52 0.20 -5.35
CA PRO A 28 -8.37 -0.26 -4.26
C PRO A 28 -7.96 0.42 -2.95
N SER A 29 -8.95 0.66 -2.08
CA SER A 29 -8.72 1.17 -0.73
C SER A 29 -8.99 0.05 0.27
N PHE A 30 -8.13 -0.08 1.27
CA PHE A 30 -8.26 -1.11 2.31
C PHE A 30 -8.54 -0.50 3.68
N ASP A 31 -9.31 -1.23 4.49
CA ASP A 31 -9.48 -0.90 5.91
C ASP A 31 -8.18 -1.21 6.67
N GLU A 32 -7.47 -0.15 7.07
CA GLU A 32 -6.19 -0.26 7.76
C GLU A 32 -6.28 -1.00 9.09
N SER A 33 -7.46 -1.11 9.70
CA SER A 33 -7.62 -1.88 10.94
C SER A 33 -7.36 -3.37 10.75
N LEU A 34 -7.54 -3.88 9.52
CA LEU A 34 -7.35 -5.29 9.19
C LEU A 34 -5.88 -5.72 9.26
N ILE A 35 -4.94 -4.81 8.98
CA ILE A 35 -3.50 -5.13 9.00
C ILE A 35 -2.97 -5.29 10.43
N ILE A 36 -3.63 -4.72 11.44
CA ILE A 36 -3.18 -4.77 12.83
C ILE A 36 -3.12 -6.22 13.31
N GLY A 37 -1.99 -6.62 13.88
CA GLY A 37 -1.73 -7.97 14.37
C GLY A 37 -0.42 -8.55 13.84
N LYS A 38 -0.21 -9.84 14.13
CA LYS A 38 0.97 -10.60 13.75
C LYS A 38 0.69 -11.44 12.51
N TRP A 39 1.63 -11.46 11.58
CA TRP A 39 1.54 -12.07 10.26
C TRP A 39 2.76 -12.93 10.02
N LYS A 40 2.57 -14.08 9.36
CA LYS A 40 3.63 -15.06 9.09
C LYS A 40 3.64 -15.48 7.63
N SER A 41 4.84 -15.50 7.03
CA SER A 41 5.12 -16.04 5.71
C SER A 41 6.34 -16.96 5.80
N GLY A 42 6.13 -18.28 5.83
CA GLY A 42 7.21 -19.23 6.10
C GLY A 42 7.83 -19.01 7.48
N THR A 43 9.10 -18.60 7.53
CA THR A 43 9.84 -18.24 8.76
C THR A 43 9.86 -16.74 9.05
N LEU A 44 9.45 -15.91 8.09
CA LEU A 44 9.35 -14.47 8.21
C LEU A 44 8.08 -14.09 8.96
N PHE A 45 8.21 -13.16 9.90
CA PHE A 45 7.13 -12.55 10.62
C PHE A 45 7.15 -11.04 10.47
N GLU A 46 5.95 -10.47 10.48
CA GLU A 46 5.70 -9.04 10.57
C GLU A 46 4.60 -8.79 11.60
N ARG A 47 4.72 -7.72 12.37
CA ARG A 47 3.69 -7.25 13.30
C ARG A 47 3.38 -5.80 13.02
N TYR A 48 2.09 -5.46 12.99
CA TYR A 48 1.58 -4.11 12.82
C TYR A 48 0.76 -3.75 14.05
N ASP A 49 1.20 -2.72 14.78
CA ASP A 49 0.59 -2.27 16.03
C ASP A 49 -0.32 -1.05 15.78
N SER A 50 -1.34 -0.86 16.62
CA SER A 50 -2.36 0.19 16.45
C SER A 50 -1.83 1.62 16.52
N ASP A 51 -0.63 1.81 17.07
CA ASP A 51 0.07 3.09 17.19
C ASP A 51 0.95 3.42 15.96
N LYS A 52 0.77 2.67 14.86
CA LYS A 52 1.55 2.78 13.61
C LYS A 52 3.02 2.35 13.74
N SER A 53 3.38 1.71 14.84
CA SER A 53 4.64 0.96 14.94
C SER A 53 4.47 -0.46 14.41
N GLY A 54 5.60 -1.08 14.06
CA GLY A 54 5.64 -2.47 13.64
C GLY A 54 7.03 -3.05 13.79
N ALA A 55 7.14 -4.35 13.56
CA ALA A 55 8.39 -5.07 13.69
C ALA A 55 8.45 -6.25 12.72
N THR A 56 9.64 -6.58 12.23
CA THR A 56 9.88 -7.77 11.41
C THR A 56 11.04 -8.58 11.94
N TRP A 57 10.91 -9.91 11.87
CA TRP A 57 11.96 -10.86 12.22
C TRP A 57 11.81 -12.13 11.39
N ASP A 58 12.92 -12.84 11.20
CA ASP A 58 12.92 -14.13 10.51
C ASP A 58 13.52 -15.17 11.45
N THR A 59 12.76 -16.21 11.75
CA THR A 59 13.24 -17.29 12.63
C THR A 59 14.27 -18.19 11.95
N ALA A 60 14.41 -18.13 10.61
CA ALA A 60 15.50 -18.81 9.90
C ALA A 60 16.86 -18.19 10.24
N ASP A 61 16.87 -16.92 10.63
CA ASP A 61 18.07 -16.17 11.03
C ASP A 61 18.32 -16.21 12.56
N ASP A 62 17.60 -17.07 13.29
CA ASP A 62 17.60 -17.15 14.77
C ASP A 62 17.22 -15.82 15.46
N VAL A 63 16.49 -14.96 14.76
CA VAL A 63 16.01 -13.68 15.31
C VAL A 63 14.65 -13.87 15.96
N LYS A 64 14.54 -13.49 17.24
CA LYS A 64 13.26 -13.53 17.98
C LYS A 64 12.52 -12.21 17.85
N GLU A 65 11.22 -12.23 18.19
CA GLU A 65 10.40 -11.02 18.19
C GLU A 65 10.97 -9.90 19.10
N SER A 66 11.65 -10.26 20.19
CA SER A 66 12.35 -9.29 21.07
C SER A 66 13.54 -8.58 20.41
N GLU A 67 14.08 -9.17 19.35
CA GLU A 67 15.23 -8.68 18.57
C GLU A 67 14.79 -8.13 17.21
N ALA A 68 13.48 -8.09 16.96
CA ALA A 68 12.92 -7.71 15.68
C ALA A 68 13.31 -6.30 15.25
N GLN A 69 13.56 -6.13 13.95
CA GLN A 69 13.80 -4.82 13.36
C GLN A 69 12.51 -4.01 13.37
N LYS A 70 12.55 -2.86 14.05
CA LYS A 70 11.40 -1.95 14.15
C LYS A 70 11.21 -1.13 12.89
N PHE A 71 9.95 -0.82 12.59
CA PHE A 71 9.55 0.12 11.55
C PHE A 71 8.30 0.90 11.97
N THR A 72 8.00 1.99 11.27
CA THR A 72 6.67 2.60 11.28
C THR A 72 5.95 2.26 9.99
N TRP A 73 4.62 2.26 9.98
CA TRP A 73 3.85 1.91 8.80
C TRP A 73 2.65 2.82 8.56
N THR A 74 2.28 2.94 7.29
CA THR A 74 1.08 3.63 6.82
C THR A 74 0.49 2.87 5.63
N ILE A 75 -0.82 3.01 5.42
CA ILE A 75 -1.49 2.55 4.20
C ILE A 75 -2.09 3.79 3.52
N THR A 76 -1.98 3.88 2.21
CA THR A 76 -2.66 4.91 1.41
C THR A 76 -3.18 4.24 0.16
N LYS A 77 -4.51 4.10 0.06
CA LYS A 77 -5.19 3.25 -0.94
C LYS A 77 -4.68 1.81 -0.86
N ASP A 78 -3.92 1.37 -1.85
CA ASP A 78 -3.30 0.05 -1.92
C ASP A 78 -1.80 0.07 -1.58
N GLN A 79 -1.23 1.22 -1.23
CA GLN A 79 0.20 1.33 -0.92
C GLN A 79 0.44 1.14 0.57
N LEU A 80 1.18 0.09 0.93
CA LEU A 80 1.75 -0.12 2.26
C LEU A 80 3.18 0.43 2.30
N GLU A 81 3.41 1.45 3.10
CA GLU A 81 4.76 1.94 3.38
C GLU A 81 5.26 1.40 4.72
N GLN A 82 6.45 0.82 4.73
CA GLN A 82 7.20 0.45 5.92
C GLN A 82 8.48 1.30 5.97
N ILE A 83 8.66 2.09 7.02
CA ILE A 83 9.87 2.89 7.23
C ILE A 83 10.72 2.22 8.31
N HIS A 84 11.73 1.45 7.89
CA HIS A 84 12.64 0.79 8.81
C HIS A 84 13.61 1.79 9.45
N ILE A 85 13.78 1.69 10.77
CA ILE A 85 14.68 2.53 11.54
C ILE A 85 15.93 1.72 11.88
N THR A 86 17.10 2.15 11.42
CA THR A 86 18.36 1.47 11.74
C THR A 86 19.11 2.14 12.88
N GLU A 87 19.78 1.36 13.72
CA GLU A 87 20.48 1.81 14.92
C GLU A 87 21.84 2.51 14.68
N ILE A 88 22.26 2.75 13.43
CA ILE A 88 23.35 3.70 13.18
C ILE A 88 22.81 5.10 13.51
N ASN A 89 22.90 5.46 14.80
CA ASN A 89 22.40 6.67 15.45
C ASN A 89 20.90 6.99 15.24
N GLY A 90 20.04 6.00 14.93
CA GLY A 90 18.61 6.24 14.69
C GLY A 90 18.31 7.23 13.56
N THR A 91 19.32 7.52 12.74
CA THR A 91 19.29 8.65 11.79
C THR A 91 18.83 8.21 10.41
N THR A 92 19.10 6.96 10.04
CA THR A 92 18.74 6.44 8.72
C THR A 92 17.38 5.75 8.76
N LYS A 93 16.45 6.31 7.99
CA LYS A 93 15.13 5.76 7.70
C LYS A 93 15.16 5.17 6.29
N ILE A 94 14.83 3.89 6.18
CA ILE A 94 14.81 3.18 4.89
C ILE A 94 13.34 2.88 4.56
N PRO A 95 12.70 3.68 3.68
CA PRO A 95 11.34 3.41 3.24
C PRO A 95 11.32 2.20 2.31
N LYS A 96 10.31 1.35 2.47
CA LYS A 96 9.93 0.29 1.55
C LYS A 96 8.44 0.44 1.28
N VAL A 97 8.07 0.50 0.01
CA VAL A 97 6.68 0.65 -0.42
C VAL A 97 6.28 -0.61 -1.15
N TYR A 98 5.10 -1.12 -0.81
CA TYR A 98 4.51 -2.33 -1.37
C TYR A 98 3.09 -2.04 -1.85
N THR A 99 2.67 -2.70 -2.93
CA THR A 99 1.28 -2.68 -3.37
C THR A 99 0.53 -3.86 -2.73
N ILE A 100 -0.42 -3.56 -1.84
CA ILE A 100 -1.32 -4.54 -1.24
C ILE A 100 -2.24 -5.10 -2.34
N THR A 101 -2.16 -6.41 -2.57
CA THR A 101 -3.01 -7.11 -3.53
C THR A 101 -4.18 -7.81 -2.85
N ASN A 102 -4.06 -8.13 -1.56
CA ASN A 102 -5.12 -8.70 -0.74
C ASN A 102 -4.94 -8.32 0.74
N LEU A 103 -6.00 -7.82 1.38
CA LEU A 103 -6.02 -7.62 2.83
C LEU A 103 -7.39 -8.00 3.38
N THR A 104 -7.40 -9.01 4.24
CA THR A 104 -8.58 -9.55 4.91
C THR A 104 -8.30 -9.75 6.40
N ALA A 105 -9.27 -10.27 7.15
CA ALA A 105 -9.07 -10.58 8.56
C ALA A 105 -8.01 -11.67 8.83
N SER A 106 -7.63 -12.48 7.83
CA SER A 106 -6.72 -13.62 8.02
C SER A 106 -5.61 -13.76 6.96
N SER A 107 -5.67 -12.98 5.87
CA SER A 107 -4.69 -12.99 4.78
C SER A 107 -4.24 -11.57 4.44
N LEU A 108 -2.91 -11.41 4.27
CA LEU A 108 -2.24 -10.21 3.78
C LEU A 108 -1.34 -10.65 2.62
N GLU A 109 -1.50 -10.01 1.47
CA GLU A 109 -0.62 -10.19 0.33
C GLU A 109 -0.22 -8.83 -0.21
N TYR A 110 1.06 -8.69 -0.52
CA TYR A 110 1.58 -7.47 -1.13
C TYR A 110 2.71 -7.80 -2.11
N GLU A 111 2.94 -6.89 -3.05
CA GLU A 111 3.95 -6.96 -4.10
C GLU A 111 4.97 -5.81 -3.93
N ASP A 112 6.26 -6.11 -4.08
CA ASP A 112 7.30 -5.08 -4.12
C ASP A 112 7.45 -4.44 -5.51
N ALA A 113 8.25 -3.38 -5.61
CA ALA A 113 8.48 -2.66 -6.87
C ALA A 113 9.10 -3.51 -8.01
N TYR A 114 9.54 -4.73 -7.71
CA TYR A 114 10.11 -5.67 -8.69
C TYR A 114 9.14 -6.80 -9.06
N GLY A 115 7.89 -6.73 -8.63
CA GLY A 115 6.88 -7.75 -8.93
C GLY A 115 6.98 -8.98 -8.03
N LYS A 116 7.74 -8.93 -6.92
CA LYS A 116 7.84 -10.05 -6.01
C LYS A 116 6.73 -9.98 -4.96
N THR A 117 5.84 -10.96 -5.00
CA THR A 117 4.75 -11.10 -4.03
C THR A 117 5.21 -11.78 -2.74
N LYS A 118 4.66 -11.36 -1.61
CA LYS A 118 4.67 -12.08 -0.34
C LYS A 118 3.24 -12.29 0.14
N SER A 119 2.95 -13.50 0.60
CA SER A 119 1.67 -13.85 1.21
C SER A 119 1.88 -14.24 2.66
N PHE A 120 1.04 -13.70 3.54
CA PHE A 120 1.07 -13.93 4.97
C PHE A 120 -0.28 -14.43 5.48
N SER A 121 -0.23 -15.24 6.53
CA SER A 121 -1.40 -15.62 7.33
C SER A 121 -1.31 -15.00 8.71
N LYS A 122 -2.44 -14.54 9.24
CA LYS A 122 -2.52 -13.99 10.59
C LYS A 122 -2.19 -15.05 11.64
N GLN A 123 -1.56 -14.66 12.75
CA GLN A 123 -1.15 -15.54 13.85
C GLN A 123 -1.98 -15.30 15.12
#